data_AF-A0A6A2WPU2-F1
#
_entry.id   AF-A0A6A2WPU2-F1
#
_cell.length_a   1.000
_cell.length_b   1.000
_cell.length_c   1.000
_cell.angle_alpha   90.00
_cell.angle_beta   90.00
_cell.angle_gamma   90.00
#
_symmetry.space_group_name_H-M   'P 1'
#
loop_
_entity.id
_entity.type
_entity.pdbx_description
1 polymer ?
#
loop_
_entity_poly.entity_id
_entity_poly.type
_entity_poly.pdbx_seq_one_letter_code
_entity_poly.pdbx_strand_id
1 'polypeptide(L)'
;MSEGYNGSDLKNLCTTAAYRLVRELKKQERLKDQKRKKKEAERKNLDGSSTKNEAGERVITMRPLNREDLREAMSQVAASFSSEGARMNELKQWNNLYGEGGSRKKEQLSYFL
;
A
#
# COMPACT_ATOMS: atom_id res chain seq x y z
N MET A 1 13.47 -7.48 -6.02
CA MET A 1 12.69 -7.30 -4.76
C MET A 1 11.23 -7.68 -4.98
N SER A 2 10.50 -7.12 -5.96
CA SER A 2 9.09 -7.42 -6.22
C SER A 2 8.86 -8.45 -7.34
N GLU A 3 9.67 -9.49 -7.42
CA GLU A 3 9.44 -10.57 -8.41
C GLU A 3 8.15 -11.34 -8.05
N GLY A 4 7.33 -11.64 -9.06
CA GLY A 4 6.00 -12.27 -8.87
C GLY A 4 4.87 -11.31 -8.53
N TYR A 5 5.15 -10.04 -8.21
CA TYR A 5 4.10 -9.05 -7.96
C TYR A 5 3.49 -8.59 -9.27
N ASN A 6 2.16 -8.64 -9.38
CA ASN A 6 1.45 -8.00 -10.48
C ASN A 6 1.11 -6.54 -10.13
N GLY A 7 0.56 -5.80 -11.10
CA GLY A 7 0.18 -4.39 -10.89
C GLY A 7 -0.81 -4.17 -9.74
N SER A 8 -1.71 -5.13 -9.49
CA SER A 8 -2.63 -5.07 -8.34
C SER A 8 -1.88 -5.25 -7.02
N ASP A 9 -0.92 -6.18 -6.96
CA ASP A 9 -0.10 -6.39 -5.77
C ASP A 9 0.75 -5.15 -5.47
N LEU A 10 1.33 -4.51 -6.49
CA LEU A 10 2.09 -3.27 -6.34
C LEU A 10 1.22 -2.10 -5.86
N LYS A 11 -0.01 -2.00 -6.37
CA LYS A 11 -1.00 -1.03 -5.88
C LYS A 11 -1.31 -1.27 -4.41
N ASN A 12 -1.57 -2.52 -4.03
CA ASN A 12 -1.89 -2.89 -2.65
C ASN A 12 -0.70 -2.63 -1.71
N LEU A 13 0.52 -2.93 -2.15
CA LEU A 13 1.75 -2.63 -1.43
C LEU A 13 1.87 -1.13 -1.11
N CYS A 14 1.77 -0.27 -2.13
CA CYS A 14 1.85 1.18 -1.96
C CYS A 14 0.73 1.72 -1.05
N THR A 15 -0.48 1.19 -1.22
CA THR A 15 -1.64 1.57 -0.41
C THR A 15 -1.42 1.19 1.06
N THR A 16 -0.86 0.02 1.33
CA THR A 16 -0.57 -0.47 2.68
C THR A 16 0.51 0.37 3.36
N ALA A 17 1.56 0.73 2.61
CA ALA A 17 2.61 1.62 3.08
C ALA A 17 2.06 3.03 3.41
N ALA A 18 1.19 3.58 2.58
CA ALA A 18 0.53 4.87 2.85
C ALA A 18 -0.38 4.81 4.09
N TYR A 19 -1.14 3.72 4.25
CA TYR A 19 -2.01 3.55 5.43
C TYR A 19 -1.24 3.49 6.74
N ARG A 20 -0.01 2.98 6.72
CA ARG A 20 0.85 2.97 7.91
C ARG A 20 1.11 4.38 8.44
N LEU A 21 1.42 5.33 7.55
CA LEU A 21 1.64 6.74 7.93
C LEU A 21 0.38 7.34 8.57
N VAL A 22 -0.80 7.04 8.02
CA VAL A 22 -2.08 7.52 8.57
C VAL A 22 -2.36 6.90 9.95
N ARG A 23 -2.04 5.62 10.16
CA ARG A 23 -2.18 4.95 11.46
C ARG A 23 -1.26 5.56 12.50
N GLU A 24 -0.02 5.87 12.14
CA GLU A 24 0.93 6.55 13.01
C GLU A 24 0.43 7.94 13.40
N LEU A 25 -0.09 8.70 12.44
CA LEU A 25 -0.67 10.01 12.70
C LEU A 25 -1.80 9.96 13.73
N LYS A 26 -2.78 9.07 13.51
CA LYS A 26 -3.90 8.88 14.44
C LYS A 26 -3.41 8.50 15.84
N LYS A 27 -2.33 7.71 15.94
CA LYS A 27 -1.71 7.35 17.23
C LYS A 27 -1.09 8.57 17.92
N GLN A 28 -0.35 9.39 17.18
CA GLN A 28 0.25 10.62 17.72
C GLN A 28 -0.82 11.61 18.21
N GLU A 29 -1.90 11.76 17.47
CA GLU A 29 -3.03 12.62 17.84
C GLU A 29 -3.68 12.17 19.15
N ARG A 30 -3.99 10.87 19.28
CA ARG A 30 -4.52 10.29 20.54
C ARG A 30 -3.60 10.51 21.73
N LEU A 31 -2.28 10.36 21.54
CA LEU A 31 -1.30 10.57 22.61
C LEU A 31 -1.22 12.05 23.04
N LYS A 32 -1.30 12.99 22.08
CA LYS A 32 -1.35 14.43 22.37
C LYS A 32 -2.62 14.77 23.17
N ASP A 33 -3.77 14.23 22.78
CA ASP A 33 -5.03 14.44 23.48
C ASP A 33 -5.00 13.86 24.90
N GLN A 34 -4.42 12.67 25.11
CA GLN A 34 -4.23 12.09 26.45
C GLN A 34 -3.31 12.94 27.33
N LYS A 35 -2.18 13.44 26.78
CA LYS A 35 -1.27 14.33 27.52
C LYS A 35 -1.94 15.65 27.90
N ARG A 36 -2.76 16.22 27.01
CA ARG A 36 -3.57 17.41 27.30
C ARG A 36 -4.54 17.16 28.45
N LYS A 37 -5.30 16.05 28.40
CA LYS A 37 -6.21 15.65 29.48
C LYS A 37 -5.50 15.49 30.83
N LYS A 38 -4.32 14.86 30.86
CA LYS A 38 -3.52 14.73 32.09
C LYS A 38 -3.05 16.08 32.64
N LYS A 39 -2.52 16.96 31.78
CA LYS A 39 -2.11 18.31 32.17
C LYS A 39 -3.27 19.17 32.68
N GLU A 40 -4.45 19.01 32.09
CA GLU A 40 -5.66 19.72 32.53
C GLU A 40 -6.17 19.20 33.88
N ALA A 41 -6.09 17.88 34.12
CA ALA A 41 -6.41 17.29 35.42
C ALA A 41 -5.43 17.72 36.52
N GLU A 42 -4.12 17.81 36.23
CA GLU A 42 -3.11 18.35 37.16
C GLU A 42 -3.34 19.84 37.47
N ARG A 43 -3.70 20.65 36.45
CA ARG A 43 -4.01 22.08 36.65
C ARG A 43 -5.27 22.32 37.48
N LYS A 44 -6.31 21.48 37.32
CA LYS A 44 -7.54 21.57 38.13
C LYS A 44 -7.33 21.21 39.61
N ASN A 45 -6.23 20.53 39.96
CA ASN A 45 -5.88 20.22 41.35
C ASN A 45 -5.07 21.34 42.04
N LEU A 46 -4.63 22.38 41.32
CA LEU A 46 -3.65 23.35 41.84
C LEU A 46 -4.12 24.81 41.94
N ASP A 47 -5.18 25.24 41.24
CA ASP A 47 -6.01 26.44 41.50
C ASP A 47 -6.84 26.76 40.24
N GLY A 48 -8.07 27.21 40.42
CA GLY A 48 -9.04 27.49 39.37
C GLY A 48 -8.78 28.83 38.68
N SER A 49 -8.11 28.82 37.52
CA SER A 49 -8.13 29.97 36.62
C SER A 49 -8.12 29.56 35.14
N SER A 50 -9.05 30.18 34.42
CA SER A 50 -9.55 29.84 33.09
C SER A 50 -8.64 30.25 31.94
N THR A 51 -8.99 29.75 30.74
CA THR A 51 -8.60 30.19 29.38
C THR A 51 -7.25 29.62 28.86
N LYS A 52 -7.08 29.20 27.61
CA LYS A 52 -7.76 29.44 26.33
C LYS A 52 -7.68 28.17 25.46
N ASN A 53 -8.75 27.87 24.73
CA ASN A 53 -8.74 26.89 23.64
C ASN A 53 -7.83 27.40 22.51
N GLU A 54 -6.57 26.96 22.48
CA GLU A 54 -5.77 27.05 21.27
C GLU A 54 -6.18 25.93 20.32
N ALA A 55 -7.33 26.16 19.66
CA ALA A 55 -7.71 25.53 18.41
C ALA A 55 -6.88 26.15 17.26
N GLY A 56 -5.56 26.30 17.47
CA GLY A 56 -4.63 26.60 16.41
C GLY A 56 -4.62 25.41 15.47
N GLU A 57 -4.96 25.68 14.21
CA GLU A 57 -4.93 24.79 13.06
C GLU A 57 -3.87 23.70 13.27
N ARG A 58 -4.30 22.45 13.52
CA ARG A 58 -3.38 21.34 13.78
C ARG A 58 -2.64 21.11 12.47
N VAL A 59 -1.50 21.77 12.27
CA VAL A 59 -0.65 21.52 11.11
C VAL A 59 -0.22 20.06 11.19
N ILE A 60 -0.85 19.23 10.37
CA ILE A 60 -0.63 17.79 10.31
C ILE A 60 0.69 17.58 9.55
N THR A 61 1.82 17.68 10.25
CA THR A 61 3.13 17.36 9.68
C THR A 61 3.26 15.84 9.57
N MET A 62 2.90 15.27 8.42
CA MET A 62 3.16 13.86 8.14
C MET A 62 4.64 13.67 7.82
N ARG A 63 5.23 12.60 8.36
CA ARG A 63 6.55 12.12 7.91
C ARG A 63 6.45 11.68 6.44
N PRO A 64 7.46 11.98 5.60
CA PRO A 64 7.51 11.45 4.25
C PRO A 64 7.61 9.93 4.25
N LEU A 65 7.04 9.29 3.23
CA LEU A 65 7.14 7.84 3.05
C LEU A 65 8.59 7.42 2.85
N ASN A 66 9.06 6.40 3.57
CA ASN A 66 10.42 5.87 3.42
C ASN A 66 10.43 4.44 2.90
N ARG A 67 11.63 3.95 2.53
CA ARG A 67 11.82 2.59 2.04
C ARG A 67 11.51 1.52 3.07
N GLU A 68 11.69 1.78 4.37
CA GLU A 68 11.35 0.81 5.41
C GLU A 68 9.84 0.57 5.49
N ASP A 69 9.03 1.61 5.27
CA ASP A 69 7.57 1.50 5.28
C ASP A 69 7.09 0.58 4.14
N LEU A 70 7.76 0.65 2.98
CA LEU A 70 7.53 -0.28 1.86
C LEU A 70 7.99 -1.71 2.21
N ARG A 71 9.11 -1.87 2.91
CA ARG A 71 9.61 -3.19 3.32
C ARG A 71 8.67 -3.89 4.30
N GLU A 72 8.09 -3.14 5.24
CA GLU A 72 7.10 -3.67 6.17
C GLU A 72 5.73 -3.88 5.51
N ALA A 73 5.36 -3.04 4.53
CA ALA A 73 4.17 -3.33 3.72
C ALA A 73 4.34 -4.63 2.93
N MET A 74 5.56 -4.94 2.48
CA MET A 74 5.87 -6.14 1.71
C MET A 74 5.81 -7.43 2.53
N SER A 75 6.00 -7.38 3.85
CA SER A 75 5.75 -8.54 4.71
C SER A 75 4.26 -8.80 4.94
N GLN A 76 3.41 -7.81 4.66
CA GLN A 76 1.95 -7.92 4.81
C GLN A 76 1.25 -8.26 3.49
N VAL A 77 1.78 -7.78 2.37
CA VAL A 77 1.23 -8.02 1.02
C VAL A 77 2.08 -9.07 0.33
N ALA A 78 1.54 -10.26 0.10
CA ALA A 78 2.21 -11.32 -0.66
C ALA A 78 2.01 -11.15 -2.18
N ALA A 79 2.93 -11.70 -2.97
CA ALA A 79 2.74 -11.84 -4.41
C ALA A 79 1.54 -12.75 -4.68
N SER A 80 0.55 -12.28 -5.46
CA SER A 80 -0.61 -13.10 -5.81
C SER A 80 -0.39 -13.94 -7.05
N PHE A 81 0.71 -13.70 -7.77
CA PHE A 81 1.01 -14.35 -9.02
C PHE A 81 2.37 -15.05 -8.97
N SER A 82 2.42 -16.29 -9.47
CA SER A 82 3.65 -17.05 -9.65
C SER A 82 3.81 -17.39 -11.13
N SER A 83 5.00 -17.15 -11.67
CA SER A 83 5.36 -17.49 -13.06
C SER A 83 5.32 -18.99 -13.35
N GLU A 84 5.38 -19.80 -12.30
CA GLU A 84 5.34 -21.27 -12.34
C GLU A 84 3.97 -21.83 -11.92
N GLY A 85 3.00 -20.96 -11.63
CA GLY A 85 1.65 -21.37 -11.27
C GLY A 85 0.91 -22.05 -12.43
N ALA A 86 -0.01 -22.96 -12.11
CA ALA A 86 -0.82 -23.70 -13.10
C ALA A 86 -1.51 -22.77 -14.13
N ARG A 87 -2.11 -21.67 -13.66
CA ARG A 87 -2.74 -20.66 -14.53
C ARG A 87 -1.78 -20.03 -15.54
N MET A 88 -0.52 -19.78 -15.16
CA MET A 88 0.48 -19.22 -16.07
C MET A 88 0.94 -20.25 -17.09
N ASN A 89 1.02 -21.52 -16.69
CA ASN A 89 1.40 -22.61 -17.60
C ASN A 89 0.31 -22.88 -18.65
N GLU A 90 -0.96 -22.85 -18.27
CA GLU A 90 -2.09 -22.93 -19.21
C GLU A 90 -2.07 -21.77 -20.22
N LEU A 91 -1.81 -20.55 -19.75
CA LEU A 91 -1.70 -19.38 -20.63
C LEU A 91 -0.52 -19.49 -21.60
N LYS A 92 0.63 -19.98 -21.14
CA LYS A 92 1.79 -20.27 -22.00
C LYS A 92 1.45 -21.34 -23.05
N GLN A 93 0.79 -22.42 -22.65
CA GLN A 93 0.36 -23.47 -23.57
C GLN A 93 -0.59 -22.92 -24.65
N TRP A 94 -1.57 -22.09 -24.24
CA TRP A 94 -2.46 -21.42 -25.17
C TRP A 94 -1.71 -20.48 -26.11
N ASN A 95 -0.79 -19.66 -25.59
CA ASN A 95 0.02 -18.75 -26.39
C ASN A 95 0.91 -19.49 -27.41
N ASN A 96 1.47 -20.64 -27.05
CA ASN A 96 2.27 -21.45 -27.98
C ASN A 96 1.42 -22.05 -29.11
N LEU A 97 0.15 -22.37 -28.83
CA LEU A 97 -0.76 -22.94 -29.82
C LEU A 97 -1.39 -21.88 -30.72
N TYR A 98 -1.73 -20.70 -30.17
CA TYR A 98 -2.61 -19.72 -30.82
C TYR A 98 -2.06 -18.29 -30.85
N GLY A 99 -0.99 -17.99 -30.12
CA GLY A 99 -0.42 -16.65 -30.02
C GLY A 99 0.42 -16.24 -31.22
N GLU A 100 0.96 -15.02 -31.16
CA GLU A 100 1.79 -14.44 -32.21
C GLU A 100 3.15 -15.17 -32.31
N GLY A 101 3.22 -16.14 -33.22
CA GLY A 101 4.38 -17.02 -33.39
C GLY A 101 4.09 -18.48 -33.10
N GLY A 102 2.86 -18.82 -32.72
CA GLY A 102 2.45 -20.20 -32.50
C GLY A 102 2.49 -21.05 -33.77
N SER A 103 2.63 -22.36 -33.58
CA SER A 103 2.78 -23.35 -34.67
C SER A 103 1.55 -23.45 -35.59
N ARG A 104 0.46 -22.72 -35.29
CA ARG A 104 -0.76 -22.60 -36.09
C ARG A 104 -0.81 -21.37 -36.99
N LYS A 105 0.31 -20.68 -37.25
CA LYS A 105 0.39 -19.81 -38.43
C LYS A 105 0.08 -20.67 -39.66
N LYS A 106 -1.20 -20.70 -40.05
CA LYS A 106 -1.66 -21.35 -41.26
C LYS A 106 -0.84 -20.74 -42.38
N GLU A 107 -0.08 -21.57 -43.08
CA GLU A 107 0.52 -21.20 -44.36
C GLU A 107 -0.55 -20.45 -45.15
N GLN A 108 -0.23 -19.24 -45.61
CA GLN A 108 -1.12 -18.57 -46.54
C GLN A 108 -1.28 -19.52 -47.73
N LEU A 109 -2.52 -19.97 -47.97
CA LEU A 109 -2.84 -20.79 -49.12
C LEU A 109 -2.37 -20.02 -50.35
N SER A 110 -1.34 -20.54 -51.01
CA SER A 110 -0.66 -19.95 -52.18
C SER A 110 -1.51 -19.95 -53.45
N TYR A 111 -2.84 -19.99 -53.30
CA TYR A 111 -3.80 -20.07 -54.40
C TYR A 111 -4.23 -18.72 -54.97
N PHE A 112 -3.74 -17.63 -54.39
CA PHE A 112 -3.83 -16.28 -54.96
C PHE A 112 -2.42 -15.77 -55.28
N LEU A 113 -1.82 -16.35 -56.33
CA LEU A 113 -0.73 -15.74 -57.10
C LEU A 113 -1.17 -15.66 -58.56
#